data_AF-A0A444VP85-F1
#
_entry.id   AF-A0A444VP85-F1
#
_cell.length_a   1.000
_cell.length_b   1.000
_cell.length_c   1.000
_cell.angle_alpha   90.00
_cell.angle_beta   90.00
_cell.angle_gamma   90.00
#
_symmetry.space_group_name_H-M   'P 1'
#
loop_
_entity.id
_entity.type
_entity.pdbx_description
1 polymer ?
#
loop_
_entity_poly.entity_id
_entity_poly.type
_entity_poly.pdbx_seq_one_letter_code
_entity_poly.pdbx_strand_id
1 'polypeptide(L)'
;MLVTEVFAREQMRNAKRYIVKKIFTYGLLIFGATILIGLVLRGNVVQESFEPDRWKNWVESESEPSLRWNMMNSLREKHPLKGMTKTEVLELLGEPESKTKKKFDYYLGASKRGISTGRLTILFDDNNRVSDFSVWDG
;
A
#
# COMPACT_ATOMS: atom_id res chain seq x y z
N MET A 1 -51.69 20.09 44.07
CA MET A 1 -51.11 18.77 43.76
C MET A 1 -50.92 18.57 42.24
N LEU A 2 -51.90 18.91 41.40
CA LEU A 2 -51.80 18.77 39.94
C LEU A 2 -50.73 19.66 39.26
N VAL A 3 -50.61 20.93 39.70
CA VAL A 3 -49.63 21.89 39.15
C VAL A 3 -48.18 21.46 39.38
N THR A 4 -47.89 20.92 40.57
CA THR A 4 -46.57 20.43 40.96
C THR A 4 -46.12 19.21 40.14
N GLU A 5 -47.04 18.30 39.80
CA GLU A 5 -46.72 17.14 38.97
C GLU A 5 -46.46 17.49 37.51
N VAL A 6 -47.21 18.45 36.96
CA VAL A 6 -47.02 18.91 35.58
C VAL A 6 -45.65 19.59 35.45
N PHE A 7 -45.31 20.44 36.42
CA PHE A 7 -43.99 21.09 36.48
C PHE A 7 -42.85 20.07 36.59
N ALA A 8 -42.97 19.08 37.46
CA ALA A 8 -41.96 18.02 37.61
C ALA A 8 -41.78 17.19 36.32
N ARG A 9 -42.87 16.86 35.62
CA ARG A 9 -42.82 16.15 34.33
C ARG A 9 -42.17 16.98 33.23
N GLU A 10 -42.34 18.29 33.23
CA GLU A 10 -41.72 19.21 32.28
C GLU A 10 -40.21 19.35 32.52
N GLN A 11 -39.80 19.52 33.78
CA GLN A 11 -38.38 19.53 34.16
C GLN A 11 -37.70 18.21 33.76
N MET A 12 -38.36 17.07 34.01
CA MET A 12 -37.83 15.76 33.62
C MET A 12 -37.70 15.60 32.10
N ARG A 13 -38.68 16.08 31.31
CA ARG A 13 -38.59 16.06 29.83
C ARG A 13 -37.45 16.93 29.31
N ASN A 14 -37.25 18.11 29.87
CA ASN A 14 -36.17 19.01 29.48
C ASN A 14 -34.79 18.44 29.82
N ALA A 15 -34.63 17.83 31.01
CA ALA A 15 -33.41 17.13 31.39
C ALA A 15 -33.10 15.95 30.46
N LYS A 16 -34.10 15.12 30.11
CA LYS A 16 -33.93 14.02 29.15
C LYS A 16 -33.52 14.53 27.77
N ARG A 17 -34.15 15.58 27.26
CA ARG A 17 -33.79 16.21 25.98
C ARG A 17 -32.37 16.76 25.98
N TYR A 18 -31.94 17.37 27.07
CA TYR A 18 -30.56 17.85 27.23
C TYR A 18 -29.54 16.71 27.20
N ILE A 19 -29.81 15.62 27.93
CA ILE A 19 -28.95 14.43 27.97
C ILE A 19 -28.85 13.78 26.58
N VAL A 20 -29.98 13.59 25.88
CA VAL A 20 -30.00 13.00 24.53
C VAL A 20 -29.22 13.85 23.53
N LYS A 21 -29.36 15.18 23.57
CA LYS A 21 -28.55 16.08 22.73
C LYS A 21 -27.06 15.92 23.00
N LYS A 22 -26.64 15.88 24.26
CA LYS A 22 -25.23 15.67 24.62
C LYS A 22 -24.69 14.32 24.12
N ILE A 23 -25.43 13.23 24.33
CA ILE A 23 -25.03 11.89 23.86
C ILE A 23 -24.86 11.90 22.34
N PHE A 24 -25.80 12.50 21.60
CA PHE A 24 -25.71 12.61 20.15
C PHE A 24 -24.48 13.44 19.71
N THR A 25 -24.24 14.59 20.35
CA THR A 25 -23.07 15.44 20.05
C THR A 25 -21.76 14.71 20.33
N TYR A 26 -21.60 14.08 21.49
CA TYR A 26 -20.37 13.34 21.81
C TYR A 26 -20.20 12.10 20.92
N GLY A 27 -21.28 11.42 20.57
CA GLY A 27 -21.25 10.31 19.62
C GLY A 27 -20.74 10.72 18.24
N LEU A 28 -21.21 11.86 17.71
CA LEU A 28 -20.75 12.42 16.45
C LEU A 28 -19.27 12.83 16.50
N LEU A 29 -18.83 13.42 17.62
CA LEU A 29 -17.43 13.82 17.83
C LEU A 29 -16.50 12.60 17.89
N ILE A 30 -16.87 11.55 18.62
CA ILE A 30 -16.08 10.31 18.72
C ILE A 30 -16.02 9.62 17.36
N PHE A 31 -17.14 9.53 16.64
CA PHE A 31 -17.18 8.93 15.31
C PHE A 31 -16.29 9.70 14.31
N GLY A 32 -16.39 11.05 14.30
CA GLY A 32 -15.52 11.90 13.49
C GLY A 32 -14.03 11.71 13.85
N ALA A 33 -13.70 11.64 15.13
CA ALA A 33 -12.33 11.40 15.58
C ALA A 33 -11.81 10.03 15.13
N THR A 34 -12.62 8.97 15.21
CA THR A 34 -12.22 7.63 14.73
C THR A 34 -11.94 7.59 13.23
N ILE A 35 -12.73 8.31 12.42
CA ILE A 35 -12.50 8.43 10.97
C ILE A 35 -11.20 9.18 10.70
N LEU A 36 -10.95 10.29 11.41
CA LEU A 36 -9.73 11.08 11.25
C LEU A 36 -8.49 10.28 11.66
N ILE A 37 -8.55 9.51 12.74
CA ILE A 37 -7.45 8.60 13.15
C ILE A 37 -7.20 7.56 12.06
N GLY A 38 -8.25 6.95 11.49
CA GLY A 38 -8.12 5.99 10.40
C GLY A 38 -7.50 6.60 9.13
N LEU A 39 -7.80 7.87 8.82
CA LEU A 39 -7.20 8.59 7.69
C LEU A 39 -5.73 8.94 7.94
N VAL A 40 -5.36 9.35 9.16
CA VAL A 40 -3.96 9.64 9.54
C VAL A 40 -3.11 8.36 9.57
N LEU A 41 -3.68 7.24 10.02
CA LEU A 41 -3.04 5.92 10.00
C LEU A 41 -3.00 5.28 8.61
N ARG A 42 -3.66 5.88 7.61
CA ARG A 42 -3.46 5.54 6.20
C ARG A 42 -2.08 6.06 5.80
N GLY A 43 -1.06 5.34 6.25
CA GLY A 43 0.33 5.73 6.15
C GLY A 43 0.65 6.17 4.73
N ASN A 44 1.35 7.31 4.62
CA ASN A 44 2.13 7.59 3.44
C ASN A 44 3.15 6.44 3.34
N VAL A 45 2.78 5.38 2.62
CA VAL A 45 3.74 4.42 2.12
C VAL A 45 4.68 5.29 1.31
N VAL A 46 5.85 5.60 1.90
CA VAL A 46 6.91 6.29 1.19
C VAL A 46 7.26 5.34 0.07
N GLN A 47 6.62 5.57 -1.07
CA GLN A 47 6.71 4.74 -2.24
C GLN A 47 8.07 5.08 -2.81
N GLU A 48 9.03 4.18 -2.58
CA GLU A 48 10.38 4.40 -3.03
C GLU A 48 10.37 4.54 -4.55
N SER A 49 10.86 5.68 -5.05
CA SER A 49 10.87 5.95 -6.47
C SER A 49 11.74 4.92 -7.18
N PHE A 50 11.28 4.45 -8.34
CA PHE A 50 12.09 3.58 -9.17
C PHE A 50 13.26 4.39 -9.75
N GLU A 51 14.47 4.00 -9.39
CA GLU A 51 15.72 4.59 -9.86
C GLU A 51 16.56 3.49 -10.54
N PRO A 52 16.71 3.49 -11.88
CA PRO A 52 17.37 2.41 -12.61
C PRO A 52 18.78 2.11 -12.09
N ASP A 53 19.58 3.13 -11.80
CA ASP A 53 20.96 2.94 -11.39
C ASP A 53 21.08 2.33 -9.99
N ARG A 54 20.19 2.71 -9.06
CA ARG A 54 20.13 2.06 -7.75
C ARG A 54 19.64 0.62 -7.88
N TRP A 55 18.63 0.37 -8.70
CA TRP A 55 18.12 -0.99 -8.96
C TRP A 55 19.20 -1.93 -9.49
N LYS A 56 19.94 -1.48 -10.52
CA LYS A 56 20.99 -2.27 -11.18
C LYS A 56 22.19 -2.55 -10.28
N ASN A 57 22.62 -1.56 -9.49
CA ASN A 57 23.80 -1.67 -8.63
C ASN A 57 23.49 -2.19 -7.22
N TRP A 58 22.22 -2.51 -6.92
CA TRP A 58 21.84 -2.99 -5.61
C TRP A 58 22.46 -4.35 -5.29
N VAL A 59 23.05 -4.44 -4.11
CA VAL A 59 23.51 -5.67 -3.48
C VAL A 59 22.78 -5.78 -2.16
N GLU A 60 22.17 -6.94 -1.92
CA GLU A 60 21.47 -7.20 -0.67
C GLU A 60 22.41 -7.05 0.53
N SER A 61 21.99 -6.28 1.52
CA SER A 61 22.74 -5.99 2.73
C SER A 61 21.79 -5.78 3.91
N GLU A 62 22.32 -5.90 5.13
CA GLU A 62 21.57 -5.64 6.37
C GLU A 62 20.91 -4.24 6.39
N SER A 63 21.54 -3.24 5.78
CA SER A 63 21.00 -1.88 5.71
C SER A 63 19.93 -1.69 4.65
N GLU A 64 19.99 -2.45 3.54
CA GLU A 64 19.04 -2.33 2.43
C GLU A 64 18.58 -3.71 1.92
N PRO A 65 17.90 -4.52 2.74
CA PRO A 65 17.54 -5.89 2.37
C PRO A 65 16.38 -5.97 1.37
N SER A 66 15.67 -4.86 1.14
CA SER A 66 14.39 -4.83 0.39
C SER A 66 14.35 -3.73 -0.68
N LEU A 67 15.49 -3.24 -1.17
CA LEU A 67 15.50 -2.04 -2.01
C LEU A 67 14.68 -2.23 -3.30
N ARG A 68 14.97 -3.28 -4.06
CA ARG A 68 14.24 -3.60 -5.29
C ARG A 68 12.75 -3.87 -5.01
N TRP A 69 12.44 -4.56 -3.91
CA TRP A 69 11.06 -4.76 -3.46
C TRP A 69 10.31 -3.44 -3.23
N ASN A 70 10.94 -2.46 -2.59
CA ASN A 70 10.32 -1.16 -2.32
C ASN A 70 10.05 -0.38 -3.61
N MET A 71 10.98 -0.41 -4.56
CA MET A 71 10.86 0.28 -5.86
C MET A 71 9.83 -0.37 -6.78
N MET A 72 9.41 -1.61 -6.51
CA MET A 72 8.52 -2.40 -7.37
C MET A 72 7.17 -1.71 -7.61
N ASN A 73 6.61 -1.04 -6.61
CA ASN A 73 5.36 -0.29 -6.74
C ASN A 73 5.51 0.88 -7.72
N SER A 74 6.58 1.68 -7.57
CA SER A 74 6.89 2.78 -8.49
C SER A 74 7.17 2.30 -9.90
N LEU A 75 7.87 1.17 -10.08
CA LEU A 75 8.15 0.60 -11.40
C LEU A 75 6.84 0.25 -12.12
N ARG A 76 5.91 -0.42 -11.42
CA ARG A 76 4.60 -0.80 -11.98
C ARG A 76 3.74 0.38 -12.40
N GLU A 77 3.78 1.47 -11.65
CA GLU A 77 2.96 2.65 -11.92
C GLU A 77 3.53 3.54 -13.03
N LYS A 78 4.87 3.70 -13.07
CA LYS A 78 5.52 4.69 -13.95
C LYS A 78 6.09 4.11 -15.23
N HIS A 79 6.40 2.82 -15.26
CA HIS A 79 7.05 2.17 -16.39
C HIS A 79 6.29 0.90 -16.78
N PRO A 80 5.36 0.98 -17.77
CA PRO A 80 4.64 -0.20 -18.23
C PRO A 80 5.63 -1.16 -18.90
N LEU A 81 5.98 -2.24 -18.20
CA LEU A 81 6.87 -3.28 -18.70
C LEU A 81 6.28 -4.01 -19.93
N LYS A 82 4.95 -4.06 -20.02
CA LYS A 82 4.25 -4.79 -21.08
C LYS A 82 4.57 -4.22 -22.45
N GLY A 83 4.94 -5.10 -23.39
CA GLY A 83 5.33 -4.75 -24.75
C GLY A 83 6.80 -4.36 -24.94
N MET A 84 7.56 -4.10 -23.85
CA MET A 84 9.00 -3.85 -23.95
C MET A 84 9.71 -5.05 -24.57
N THR A 85 10.74 -4.79 -25.37
CA THR A 85 11.66 -5.81 -25.87
C THR A 85 12.59 -6.27 -24.74
N LYS A 86 13.22 -7.42 -24.92
CA LYS A 86 14.26 -7.90 -24.00
C LYS A 86 15.37 -6.88 -23.76
N THR A 87 15.80 -6.17 -24.80
CA THR A 87 16.87 -5.18 -24.69
C THR A 87 16.43 -3.99 -23.83
N GLU A 88 15.23 -3.45 -24.07
CA GLU A 88 14.68 -2.36 -23.24
C GLU A 88 14.54 -2.77 -21.76
N VAL A 89 14.13 -4.02 -21.49
CA VAL A 89 14.07 -4.55 -20.12
C VAL A 89 15.46 -4.61 -19.48
N LEU A 90 16.48 -5.07 -20.22
CA LEU A 90 17.86 -5.15 -19.71
C LEU A 90 18.48 -3.76 -19.51
N GLU A 91 18.17 -2.80 -20.39
CA GLU A 91 18.61 -1.41 -20.23
C GLU A 91 18.00 -0.76 -18.98
N LEU A 92 16.73 -1.05 -18.71
CA LEU A 92 15.98 -0.50 -17.58
C LEU A 92 16.35 -1.16 -16.24
N LEU A 93 16.39 -2.50 -16.21
CA LEU A 93 16.48 -3.30 -14.98
C LEU A 93 17.82 -3.99 -14.77
N GLY A 94 18.72 -3.96 -15.76
CA GLY A 94 19.96 -4.73 -15.75
C GLY A 94 19.76 -6.22 -16.00
N GLU A 95 20.84 -6.98 -15.82
CA GLU A 95 20.80 -8.44 -15.97
C GLU A 95 20.02 -9.09 -14.81
N PRO A 96 19.10 -10.01 -15.10
CA PRO A 96 18.40 -10.79 -14.09
C PRO A 96 19.28 -11.87 -13.49
N GLU A 97 18.95 -12.34 -12.29
CA GLU A 97 19.62 -13.47 -11.66
C GLU A 97 19.36 -14.80 -12.40
N SER A 98 18.22 -14.91 -13.09
CA SER A 98 17.93 -16.05 -13.97
C SER A 98 17.30 -15.62 -15.29
N LYS A 99 17.81 -16.20 -16.38
CA LYS A 99 17.49 -15.81 -17.75
C LYS A 99 17.26 -17.04 -18.62
N THR A 100 16.13 -17.07 -19.30
CA THR A 100 15.80 -18.07 -20.33
C THR A 100 15.30 -17.38 -21.60
N LYS A 101 15.04 -18.16 -22.66
CA LYS A 101 14.48 -17.61 -23.90
C LYS A 101 13.12 -16.94 -23.70
N LYS A 102 12.29 -17.38 -22.76
CA LYS A 102 10.91 -16.88 -22.59
C LYS A 102 10.67 -16.15 -21.27
N LYS A 103 11.68 -16.04 -20.41
CA LYS A 103 11.51 -15.55 -19.05
C LYS A 103 12.78 -14.92 -18.48
N PHE A 104 12.64 -13.77 -17.82
CA PHE A 104 13.64 -13.18 -16.91
C PHE A 104 13.08 -13.20 -15.48
N ASP A 105 13.90 -13.60 -14.52
CA ASP A 105 13.56 -13.59 -13.09
C ASP A 105 14.54 -12.71 -12.32
N TYR A 106 14.00 -11.68 -11.68
CA TYR A 106 14.74 -10.74 -10.83
C TYR A 106 14.45 -11.03 -9.35
N TYR A 107 15.50 -11.19 -8.57
CA TYR A 107 15.43 -11.21 -7.10
C TYR A 107 15.23 -9.79 -6.58
N LEU A 108 14.26 -9.64 -5.66
CA LEU A 108 13.84 -8.34 -5.13
C LEU A 108 14.30 -8.08 -3.69
N GLY A 109 14.91 -9.07 -3.03
CA GLY A 109 15.23 -9.02 -1.61
C GLY A 109 14.07 -9.41 -0.70
N ALA A 110 14.16 -9.06 0.58
CA ALA A 110 13.12 -9.34 1.56
C ALA A 110 11.80 -8.63 1.22
N SER A 111 10.68 -9.37 1.27
CA SER A 111 9.33 -8.90 0.90
C SER A 111 8.61 -8.08 1.99
N LYS A 112 9.32 -7.77 3.09
CA LYS A 112 8.80 -7.12 4.31
C LYS A 112 7.66 -7.89 5.01
N ARG A 113 7.42 -9.14 4.62
CA ARG A 113 6.44 -10.05 5.24
C ARG A 113 7.18 -11.25 5.83
N GLY A 114 7.49 -11.17 7.13
CA GLY A 114 8.25 -12.23 7.82
C GLY A 114 9.63 -12.44 7.19
N ILE A 115 10.00 -13.71 7.00
CA ILE A 115 11.27 -14.13 6.39
C ILE A 115 11.20 -14.32 4.86
N SER A 116 10.07 -13.96 4.24
CA SER A 116 9.84 -14.21 2.81
C SER A 116 10.61 -13.24 1.93
N THR A 117 10.97 -13.71 0.74
CA THR A 117 11.68 -12.95 -0.29
C THR A 117 10.79 -12.65 -1.48
N GLY A 118 11.10 -11.60 -2.21
CA GLY A 118 10.38 -11.17 -3.39
C GLY A 118 11.07 -11.61 -4.68
N ARG A 119 10.26 -11.95 -5.70
CA ARG A 119 10.73 -12.20 -7.06
C ARG A 119 9.83 -11.53 -8.09
N LEU A 120 10.44 -10.86 -9.07
CA LEU A 120 9.78 -10.36 -10.26
C LEU A 120 10.07 -11.32 -11.42
N THR A 121 9.03 -11.85 -12.03
CA THR A 121 9.12 -12.69 -13.23
C THR A 121 8.53 -11.94 -14.41
N ILE A 122 9.29 -11.82 -15.50
CA ILE A 122 8.88 -11.18 -16.75
C ILE A 122 8.84 -12.26 -17.84
N LEU A 123 7.69 -12.40 -18.51
CA LEU A 123 7.47 -13.37 -19.58
C LEU A 123 7.52 -12.69 -20.94
N PHE A 124 8.11 -13.37 -21.92
CA PHE A 124 8.25 -12.89 -23.29
C PHE A 124 7.45 -13.75 -24.27
N ASP A 125 6.83 -13.11 -25.25
CA ASP A 125 6.23 -13.76 -26.41
C ASP A 125 7.29 -14.25 -27.41
N ASP A 126 6.82 -14.86 -28.50
CA ASP A 126 7.69 -15.35 -29.57
C ASP A 126 8.36 -14.21 -30.38
N ASN A 127 7.87 -12.98 -30.25
CA ASN A 127 8.47 -11.76 -30.82
C ASN A 127 9.48 -11.10 -29.86
N ASN A 128 9.85 -11.76 -28.75
CA ASN A 128 10.73 -11.26 -27.71
C ASN A 128 10.25 -9.97 -27.03
N ARG A 129 8.94 -9.76 -26.96
CA ARG A 129 8.31 -8.66 -26.23
C ARG A 129 7.65 -9.16 -24.95
N VAL A 130 7.61 -8.33 -23.92
CA VAL A 130 6.97 -8.66 -22.65
C VAL A 130 5.48 -8.87 -22.87
N SER A 131 5.05 -10.12 -22.71
CA SER A 131 3.64 -10.51 -22.80
C SER A 131 2.94 -10.35 -21.45
N ASP A 132 3.65 -10.67 -20.36
CA ASP A 132 3.14 -10.60 -19.01
C ASP A 132 4.26 -10.48 -17.97
N PHE A 133 3.91 -10.12 -16.73
CA PHE A 133 4.83 -10.12 -15.60
C PHE A 133 4.09 -10.35 -14.27
N SER A 134 4.78 -10.95 -13.31
CA SER A 134 4.24 -11.23 -11.98
C SER A 134 5.26 -10.91 -10.90
N VAL A 135 4.77 -10.52 -9.71
CA VAL A 135 5.61 -10.42 -8.51
C VAL A 135 5.06 -11.39 -7.48
N TRP A 136 5.96 -12.18 -6.91
CA TRP A 136 5.67 -13.20 -5.91
C TRP A 136 6.46 -12.93 -4.64
N ASP A 137 5.85 -13.19 -3.48
CA ASP A 137 6.49 -13.25 -2.16
C ASP A 137 6.39 -14.66 -1.57
N GLY A 138 7.49 -15.16 -1.01
CA GLY A 138 7.51 -16.39 -0.21
C GLY A 138 8.88 -16.87 0.23
#